data_AF-K1UMT9-F1
#
_entry.id   AF-K1UMT9-F1
#
_cell.length_a   1.000
_cell.length_b   1.000
_cell.length_c   1.000
_cell.angle_alpha   90.00
_cell.angle_beta   90.00
_cell.angle_gamma   90.00
#
_symmetry.space_group_name_H-M   'P 1'
#
loop_
_entity.id
_entity.type
_entity.pdbx_description
1 polymer ?
#
loop_
_entity_poly.entity_id
_entity_poly.type
_entity_poly.pdbx_seq_one_letter_code
_entity_poly.pdbx_strand_id
1 'polypeptide(L)' 'MKRLLLLTTVVMALLASSCSKYKYETVSGDPMKTRIYTLPNGLKVYMSV' A
#
# COMPACT_ATOMS: atom_id res chain seq x y z
N MET A 1 31.27 -11.18 6.85
CA MET A 1 30.57 -11.38 5.55
C MET A 1 29.09 -11.71 5.71
N LYS A 2 28.69 -12.83 6.35
CA LYS A 2 27.27 -13.26 6.42
C LYS A 2 26.32 -12.29 7.17
N ARG A 3 26.79 -11.67 8.27
CA ARG A 3 26.00 -10.68 9.03
C ARG A 3 25.74 -9.38 8.24
N LEU A 4 26.67 -8.99 7.38
CA LEU A 4 26.53 -7.81 6.51
C LEU A 4 25.48 -8.08 5.42
N LEU A 5 25.49 -9.29 4.84
CA LEU A 5 24.47 -9.75 3.89
C LEU A 5 23.05 -9.83 4.50
N LEU A 6 22.94 -10.20 5.78
CA LEU A 6 21.67 -10.15 6.51
C LEU A 6 21.17 -8.72 6.75
N LEU A 7 22.08 -7.77 6.99
CA LEU A 7 21.70 -6.38 7.17
C LEU A 7 21.18 -5.76 5.86
N THR A 8 21.83 -6.05 4.73
CA THR A 8 21.44 -5.50 3.43
C THR A 8 20.07 -6.00 2.96
N THR A 9 19.72 -7.26 3.24
CA THR A 9 18.40 -7.80 2.90
C THR A 9 17.28 -7.18 3.74
N VAL A 10 17.52 -6.93 5.03
CA VAL A 10 16.54 -6.27 5.92
C VAL A 10 16.28 -4.82 5.48
N VAL A 11 17.33 -4.07 5.14
CA VAL A 11 17.17 -2.69 4.65
C VAL A 11 16.40 -2.64 3.33
N MET A 12 16.67 -3.56 2.41
CA MET A 12 15.94 -3.64 1.13
C MET A 12 14.44 -3.96 1.32
N ALA A 13 14.11 -4.85 2.27
CA ALA A 13 12.71 -5.19 2.59
C ALA A 13 11.93 -4.00 3.19
N LEU A 14 12.58 -3.21 4.05
CA LEU A 14 11.97 -2.00 4.64
C LEU A 14 11.70 -0.93 3.56
N LEU A 15 12.63 -0.73 2.62
CA LEU A 15 12.45 0.21 1.51
C LEU A 15 11.35 -0.21 0.54
N ALA A 16 11.11 -1.52 0.34
CA ALA A 16 10.00 -1.99 -0.48
C ALA A 16 8.62 -1.67 0.13
N SER A 17 8.52 -1.60 1.46
CA SER A 17 7.26 -1.34 2.17
C SER A 17 6.78 0.12 2.10
N SER A 18 7.66 1.06 1.77
CA SER A 18 7.32 2.50 1.71
C SER A 18 6.73 2.96 0.38
N CYS A 19 6.57 2.06 -0.60
CA CYS A 19 6.16 2.39 -1.96
C CYS A 19 4.68 2.79 -2.11
N SER A 20 3.83 2.60 -1.09
CA SER A 20 2.41 2.95 -1.18
C SER A 20 2.03 4.07 -0.22
N LYS A 21 2.06 5.32 -0.71
CA LYS A 21 1.65 6.51 0.06
C LYS A 21 0.19 6.45 0.51
N TYR A 22 -0.65 5.73 -0.24
CA TYR A 22 -2.10 5.70 -0.02
C TYR A 22 -2.59 4.26 0.00
N LYS A 23 -3.30 3.89 1.07
CA LYS A 23 -3.99 2.61 1.18
C LYS A 23 -5.38 2.76 0.59
N TYR A 24 -5.72 1.91 -0.38
CA TYR A 24 -7.04 1.87 -0.99
C TYR A 24 -7.73 0.58 -0.64
N GLU A 25 -9.02 0.67 -0.33
CA GLU A 25 -9.92 -0.47 -0.20
C GLU A 25 -10.61 -0.73 -1.55
N THR A 26 -10.98 -1.98 -1.80
CA THR A 26 -11.76 -2.39 -2.97
C THR A 26 -12.89 -3.32 -2.53
N VAL A 27 -13.97 -3.35 -3.31
CA VAL A 27 -15.10 -4.25 -3.06
C VAL A 27 -14.93 -5.52 -3.89
N SER A 28 -15.00 -6.68 -3.24
CA SER A 28 -14.93 -7.97 -3.94
C SER A 28 -16.10 -8.11 -4.91
N GLY A 29 -15.81 -8.52 -6.15
CA GLY A 29 -16.83 -8.68 -7.19
C GLY A 29 -17.30 -7.37 -7.83
N ASP A 30 -16.74 -6.21 -7.46
CA ASP A 30 -17.04 -4.96 -8.16
C ASP A 30 -16.42 -4.96 -9.57
N PRO A 31 -17.24 -4.96 -10.64
CA PRO A 31 -16.73 -4.95 -12.01
C PRO A 31 -15.98 -3.65 -12.35
N MET A 32 -16.30 -2.54 -11.67
CA MET A 32 -15.68 -1.23 -11.88
C MET A 32 -14.34 -1.08 -11.15
N LYS A 33 -13.99 -2.03 -10.27
CA LYS A 33 -12.75 -2.03 -9.47
C LYS A 33 -12.54 -0.69 -8.74
N THR A 34 -13.62 -0.18 -8.16
CA THR A 34 -13.65 1.10 -7.46
C THR A 34 -12.63 1.10 -6.33
N ARG A 35 -11.80 2.15 -6.29
CA ARG A 35 -10.85 2.40 -5.19
C ARG A 35 -11.49 3.33 -4.18
N ILE A 36 -11.43 2.93 -2.92
CA ILE A 36 -11.99 3.68 -1.81
C ILE A 36 -10.85 4.20 -0.94
N TYR A 37 -10.80 5.51 -0.71
CA TYR A 37 -9.85 6.15 0.19
C TYR A 37 -10.57 6.84 1.34
N THR A 38 -10.16 6.56 2.58
CA THR A 38 -10.70 7.23 3.77
C THR A 38 -9.76 8.36 4.18
N LEU A 39 -10.26 9.59 4.11
CA LEU A 39 -9.56 10.80 4.55
C LEU A 39 -9.44 10.82 6.09
N PRO A 40 -8.50 11.61 6.65
CA PRO A 40 -8.31 11.69 8.10
C PRO A 40 -9.55 12.14 8.89
N ASN A 41 -10.45 12.90 8.26
CA ASN A 41 -11.72 13.33 8.84
C ASN A 41 -12.85 12.29 8.70
N GLY A 42 -12.54 11.08 8.20
CA GLY A 42 -13.50 10.00 7.99
C GLY A 42 -14.26 10.06 6.67
N LEU A 43 -14.06 11.09 5.84
CA LEU A 43 -14.72 11.19 4.53
C LEU A 43 -14.16 10.14 3.56
N LYS A 44 -15.04 9.41 2.88
CA LYS A 44 -14.66 8.40 1.88
C LYS A 44 -14.72 8.98 0.47
N VAL A 45 -13.62 8.85 -0.27
CA VAL A 45 -13.50 9.20 -1.68
C VAL A 45 -13.55 7.92 -2.52
N TYR A 46 -14.47 7.87 -3.48
CA TYR A 46 -14.64 6.75 -4.39
C TYR A 46 -14.11 7.14 -5.77
N MET A 47 -13.20 6.34 -6.31
CA MET A 47 -12.54 6.59 -7.59
C MET A 47 -12.73 5.38 -8.52
N SER A 48 -13.32 5.62 -9.69
CA SER A 48 -13.47 4.65 -10.79
C SER A 48 -12.95 5.28 -12.08
N VAL A 49 -12.53 4.46 -13.04
CA VAL A 49 -12.12 4.87 -14.41
C VAL A 49 -13.29 4.88 -15.37
#